data_AF-A0A7K0NZU8-F1
#
_entry.id   AF-A0A7K0NZU8-F1
#
_cell.length_a   1.000
_cell.length_b   1.000
_cell.length_c   1.000
_cell.angle_alpha   90.00
_cell.angle_beta   90.00
_cell.angle_gamma   90.00
#
_symmetry.space_group_name_H-M   'P 1'
#
loop_
_entity.id
_entity.type
_entity.pdbx_description
1 polymer ?
#
loop_
_entity_poly.entity_id
_entity_poly.type
_entity_poly.pdbx_seq_one_letter_code
_entity_poly.pdbx_strand_id
1 'polypeptide(L)'
;MSLDNSSCNLASLNLMKFLRDDNTFDADGFRRAVEFIITAMDISICFADFPTEAIGDTTRAYRQLGIGFANLGALLMATGLPYDSEGGRALAGSITSLMTGTAYKRSAELAGIVGPYDGYARNAEGHQRVMRKHAAATDTVRSVTTLDSDVLRLAVTAWKDCLEIGALNGWRNAQASVLAPTGTIGFMMDCDTTGIEPDFSLVKFKKLVGGGSMQIVNQTIPQALRKLGYAEETVEAIVEHIAENGHVIDAPGLKTEHYPVFDCAMGARAITPMGHVRMMAACQPFLSGAISKTVNMPESASIEEVEEIYFESWKMGIKALAIYRDNCKVGQPLSDGKAKKADAPAEAAVVEFRPTRKRLPKARPSQTISFSVGGAEGYMTAGSYPDDGLGEVFLKLGKQGSTLAGVMDAFSIAISIALQYGVPLEAFVSKFVNMRFEPAGMTDDPDIRMAQSMMDYIFRRLALDYLPYDKREALGIFTAEERAVTVAESYGSVSAAPVDEVDTETLAQSAPVEVAPQARITGDTTGVHSSAELLEAITGKTADAPLCMTCGIKMRPAGSCYVCEGCGSTSGCS
;
A
#
# COMPACT_ATOMS: atom_id res chain seq x y z
N MET A 1 4.51 8.79 -17.44
CA MET A 1 4.73 7.39 -17.02
C MET A 1 6.05 7.32 -16.30
N SER A 2 6.14 6.46 -15.27
CA SER A 2 7.32 6.30 -14.43
C SER A 2 8.43 5.53 -15.16
N LEU A 3 9.66 5.62 -14.67
CA LEU A 3 10.77 4.80 -15.15
C LEU A 3 10.64 3.38 -14.60
N ASP A 4 10.93 2.38 -15.44
CA ASP A 4 11.04 1.00 -14.98
C ASP A 4 12.18 0.85 -13.97
N ASN A 5 12.05 -0.06 -13.03
CA ASN A 5 13.04 -0.31 -11.99
C ASN A 5 13.46 0.97 -11.24
N SER A 6 12.51 1.82 -10.89
CA SER A 6 12.74 3.03 -10.11
C SER A 6 11.90 3.02 -8.83
N SER A 7 12.23 3.90 -7.90
CA SER A 7 11.41 4.19 -6.73
C SER A 7 11.00 5.67 -6.73
N CYS A 8 9.83 5.95 -6.13
CA CYS A 8 9.35 7.29 -5.90
C CYS A 8 9.43 7.60 -4.41
N ASN A 9 10.05 8.73 -4.07
CA ASN A 9 9.99 9.25 -2.72
C ASN A 9 8.79 10.20 -2.57
N LEU A 10 7.86 9.88 -1.68
CA LEU A 10 6.55 10.51 -1.61
C LEU A 10 6.36 11.31 -0.32
N ALA A 11 5.69 12.46 -0.43
CA ALA A 11 5.21 13.23 0.71
C ALA A 11 3.86 13.86 0.40
N SER A 12 3.09 14.21 1.43
CA SER A 12 1.82 14.92 1.26
C SER A 12 1.63 15.97 2.35
N LEU A 13 1.19 17.15 1.95
CA LEU A 13 0.85 18.24 2.85
C LEU A 13 -0.65 18.22 3.17
N ASN A 14 -1.03 18.34 4.45
CA ASN A 14 -2.44 18.53 4.84
C ASN A 14 -2.86 19.99 4.55
N LEU A 15 -3.74 20.19 3.57
CA LEU A 15 -4.15 21.54 3.14
C LEU A 15 -4.89 22.33 4.24
N MET A 16 -5.58 21.66 5.15
CA MET A 16 -6.28 22.34 6.26
C MET A 16 -5.32 23.03 7.23
N LYS A 17 -4.04 22.63 7.29
CA LYS A 17 -3.03 23.32 8.11
C LYS A 17 -2.60 24.68 7.55
N PHE A 18 -3.01 24.99 6.32
CA PHE A 18 -2.77 26.28 5.67
C PHE A 18 -4.04 27.13 5.59
N LEU A 19 -5.17 26.66 6.13
CA LEU A 19 -6.37 27.49 6.26
C LEU A 19 -6.27 28.28 7.57
N ARG A 20 -6.31 29.60 7.48
CA ARG A 20 -6.28 30.51 8.63
C ARG A 20 -7.67 30.65 9.26
N ASP A 21 -7.74 31.18 10.48
CA ASP A 21 -9.00 31.38 11.21
C ASP A 21 -9.97 32.35 10.50
N ASP A 22 -9.44 33.25 9.67
CA ASP A 22 -10.22 34.16 8.81
C ASP A 22 -10.71 33.48 7.51
N ASN A 23 -10.46 32.19 7.36
CA ASN A 23 -10.74 31.36 6.18
C ASN A 23 -9.97 31.79 4.92
N THR A 24 -8.81 32.46 5.07
CA THR A 24 -7.87 32.68 3.96
C THR A 24 -6.83 31.54 3.89
N PHE A 25 -6.30 31.28 2.69
CA PHE A 25 -5.28 30.25 2.49
C PHE A 25 -3.88 30.85 2.62
N ASP A 26 -3.06 30.30 3.52
CA ASP A 26 -1.66 30.67 3.75
C ASP A 26 -0.74 30.15 2.63
N ALA A 27 -0.85 30.78 1.47
CA ALA A 27 -0.12 30.38 0.27
C ALA A 27 1.42 30.51 0.43
N ASP A 28 1.90 31.51 1.18
CA ASP A 28 3.33 31.67 1.47
C ASP A 28 3.85 30.59 2.43
N GLY A 29 3.10 30.26 3.49
CA GLY A 29 3.44 29.16 4.37
C GLY A 29 3.46 27.82 3.62
N PHE A 30 2.48 27.60 2.75
CA PHE A 30 2.42 26.43 1.88
C PHE A 30 3.64 26.33 0.96
N ARG A 31 4.00 27.44 0.28
CA ARG A 31 5.19 27.51 -0.58
C ARG A 31 6.47 27.14 0.19
N ARG A 32 6.68 27.72 1.38
CA ARG A 32 7.86 27.41 2.21
C ARG A 32 7.90 25.95 2.66
N ALA A 33 6.74 25.38 3.01
CA ALA A 33 6.63 23.97 3.35
C ALA A 33 7.01 23.07 2.16
N VAL A 34 6.59 23.41 0.93
CA VAL A 34 6.98 22.70 -0.29
C VAL A 34 8.50 22.76 -0.50
N GLU A 35 9.13 23.94 -0.38
CA GLU A 35 10.59 24.09 -0.51
C GLU A 35 11.35 23.22 0.50
N PHE A 36 10.88 23.19 1.75
CA PHE A 36 11.45 22.37 2.81
C PHE A 36 11.32 20.87 2.51
N ILE A 37 10.11 20.41 2.18
CA ILE A 37 9.84 18.99 1.92
C ILE A 37 10.58 18.49 0.68
N ILE A 38 10.67 19.28 -0.38
CA ILE A 38 11.45 18.91 -1.58
C ILE A 38 12.93 18.73 -1.24
N THR A 39 13.48 19.64 -0.43
CA THR A 39 14.87 19.51 0.05
C THR A 39 15.05 18.24 0.88
N ALA A 40 14.15 17.99 1.84
CA ALA A 40 14.21 16.80 2.69
C ALA A 40 14.08 15.49 1.89
N MET A 41 13.17 15.44 0.92
CA MET A 41 12.97 14.28 0.06
C MET A 41 14.15 14.03 -0.89
N ASP A 42 14.81 15.07 -1.40
CA ASP A 42 16.03 14.89 -2.20
C ASP A 42 17.17 14.34 -1.33
N ILE A 43 17.33 14.88 -0.12
CA ILE A 43 18.34 14.40 0.84
C ILE A 43 18.10 12.92 1.19
N SER A 44 16.85 12.51 1.44
CA SER A 44 16.58 11.14 1.87
C SER A 44 16.92 10.10 0.81
N ILE A 45 16.90 10.45 -0.49
CA ILE A 45 17.37 9.54 -1.56
C ILE A 45 18.85 9.16 -1.37
N CYS A 46 19.67 10.08 -0.85
CA CYS A 46 21.09 9.84 -0.63
C CYS A 46 21.36 8.81 0.48
N PHE A 47 20.42 8.66 1.42
CA PHE A 47 20.54 7.77 2.58
C PHE A 47 19.59 6.57 2.51
N ALA A 48 18.88 6.40 1.39
CA ALA A 48 17.95 5.31 1.21
C ALA A 48 18.66 4.02 0.78
N ASP A 49 18.22 2.91 1.37
CA ASP A 49 18.51 1.56 0.90
C ASP A 49 17.42 1.11 -0.08
N PHE A 50 17.82 0.33 -1.08
CA PHE A 50 16.93 -0.14 -2.14
C PHE A 50 16.91 -1.67 -2.18
N PRO A 51 15.74 -2.28 -2.49
CA PRO A 51 15.59 -3.73 -2.44
C PRO A 51 16.43 -4.46 -3.49
N THR A 52 16.79 -3.79 -4.59
CA THR A 52 17.71 -4.30 -5.61
C THR A 52 18.65 -3.19 -6.08
N GLU A 53 19.83 -3.58 -6.55
CA GLU A 53 20.84 -2.65 -7.08
C GLU A 53 20.31 -1.83 -8.25
N ALA A 54 19.64 -2.48 -9.23
CA ALA A 54 19.05 -1.80 -10.38
C ALA A 54 18.02 -0.71 -10.00
N ILE A 55 17.23 -0.93 -8.93
CA ILE A 55 16.32 0.07 -8.39
C ILE A 55 17.09 1.23 -7.77
N GLY A 56 18.16 0.94 -7.03
CA GLY A 56 19.01 1.94 -6.42
C GLY A 56 19.71 2.83 -7.45
N ASP A 57 20.27 2.24 -8.49
CA ASP A 57 20.97 2.96 -9.55
C ASP A 57 20.04 3.90 -10.30
N THR A 58 18.89 3.38 -10.74
CA THR A 58 17.89 4.19 -11.45
C THR A 58 17.32 5.30 -10.56
N THR A 59 17.04 4.99 -9.29
CA THR A 59 16.52 6.00 -8.36
C THR A 59 17.54 7.12 -8.12
N ARG A 60 18.82 6.78 -7.94
CA ARG A 60 19.88 7.79 -7.73
C ARG A 60 20.12 8.63 -8.99
N ALA A 61 20.09 8.00 -10.17
CA ALA A 61 20.33 8.66 -11.45
C ALA A 61 19.22 9.64 -11.86
N TYR A 62 17.96 9.39 -11.48
CA TYR A 62 16.81 10.21 -11.90
C TYR A 62 16.11 10.96 -10.76
N ARG A 63 16.32 10.54 -9.52
CA ARG A 63 15.87 11.22 -8.29
C ARG A 63 14.38 11.59 -8.32
N GLN A 64 13.52 10.63 -8.66
CA GLN A 64 12.08 10.86 -8.78
C GLN A 64 11.44 11.13 -7.41
N LEU A 65 10.86 12.32 -7.28
CA LEU A 65 10.09 12.74 -6.13
C LEU A 65 8.59 12.74 -6.47
N GLY A 66 7.79 12.83 -5.41
CA GLY A 66 6.35 12.91 -5.50
C GLY A 66 5.75 13.66 -4.32
N ILE A 67 5.86 14.98 -4.32
CA ILE A 67 5.06 15.81 -3.41
C ILE A 67 3.61 15.88 -3.90
N GLY A 68 2.69 15.73 -2.96
CA GLY A 68 1.27 15.93 -3.15
C GLY A 68 0.63 16.63 -1.94
N PHE A 69 -0.68 16.51 -1.84
CA PHE A 69 -1.46 17.05 -0.73
C PHE A 69 -2.61 16.12 -0.36
N ALA A 70 -3.16 16.32 0.83
CA ALA A 70 -4.39 15.71 1.32
C ALA A 70 -5.41 16.79 1.71
N ASN A 71 -6.64 16.39 2.04
CA ASN A 71 -7.68 17.26 2.57
C ASN A 71 -8.21 18.33 1.59
N LEU A 72 -8.14 18.11 0.27
CA LEU A 72 -8.71 19.07 -0.68
C LEU A 72 -10.22 19.22 -0.51
N GLY A 73 -10.97 18.11 -0.44
CA GLY A 73 -12.41 18.14 -0.20
C GLY A 73 -12.79 18.88 1.09
N ALA A 74 -12.03 18.65 2.18
CA ALA A 74 -12.22 19.38 3.43
C ALA A 74 -11.95 20.89 3.27
N LEU A 75 -10.85 21.27 2.61
CA LEU A 75 -10.54 22.69 2.36
C LEU A 75 -11.65 23.38 1.57
N LEU A 76 -12.14 22.75 0.50
CA LEU A 76 -13.21 23.29 -0.33
C LEU A 76 -14.50 23.45 0.48
N MET A 77 -14.89 22.43 1.26
CA MET A 77 -16.04 22.48 2.14
C MET A 77 -15.92 23.61 3.18
N ALA A 78 -14.79 23.68 3.90
CA ALA A 78 -14.51 24.68 4.93
C ALA A 78 -14.59 26.12 4.39
N THR A 79 -14.19 26.33 3.13
CA THR A 79 -14.22 27.63 2.46
C THR A 79 -15.56 27.93 1.77
N GLY A 80 -16.54 27.02 1.84
CA GLY A 80 -17.86 27.18 1.25
C GLY A 80 -17.89 26.96 -0.27
N LEU A 81 -16.86 26.30 -0.83
CA LEU A 81 -16.77 26.00 -2.25
C LEU A 81 -17.25 24.56 -2.53
N PRO A 82 -18.25 24.36 -3.39
CA PRO A 82 -18.61 23.02 -3.86
C PRO A 82 -17.43 22.36 -4.57
N TYR A 83 -17.24 21.07 -4.33
CA TYR A 83 -16.15 20.32 -4.96
C TYR A 83 -16.27 20.33 -6.49
N ASP A 84 -17.46 20.06 -7.05
CA ASP A 84 -17.73 20.17 -8.50
C ASP A 84 -18.22 21.57 -8.88
N SER A 85 -17.41 22.60 -8.62
CA SER A 85 -17.66 23.98 -9.06
C SER A 85 -16.46 24.57 -9.79
N GLU A 86 -16.69 25.65 -10.54
CA GLU A 86 -15.58 26.43 -11.14
C GLU A 86 -14.64 26.98 -10.06
N GLY A 87 -15.17 27.52 -8.97
CA GLY A 87 -14.36 28.03 -7.86
C GLY A 87 -13.54 26.94 -7.17
N GLY A 88 -14.13 25.78 -6.90
CA GLY A 88 -13.42 24.63 -6.33
C GLY A 88 -12.29 24.13 -7.24
N ARG A 89 -12.56 24.03 -8.54
CA ARG A 89 -11.55 23.65 -9.55
C ARG A 89 -10.44 24.70 -9.70
N ALA A 90 -10.79 25.99 -9.70
CA ALA A 90 -9.81 27.09 -9.80
C ALA A 90 -8.85 27.10 -8.61
N LEU A 91 -9.36 26.91 -7.38
CA LEU A 91 -8.53 26.82 -6.19
C LEU A 91 -7.64 25.57 -6.20
N ALA A 92 -8.21 24.41 -6.53
CA ALA A 92 -7.45 23.16 -6.61
C ALA A 92 -6.32 23.22 -7.66
N GLY A 93 -6.61 23.76 -8.85
CA GLY A 93 -5.62 23.98 -9.90
C GLY A 93 -4.53 24.96 -9.45
N SER A 94 -4.91 26.07 -8.81
CA SER A 94 -3.96 27.08 -8.32
C SER A 94 -3.02 26.53 -7.24
N ILE A 95 -3.54 25.76 -6.27
CA ILE A 95 -2.73 25.09 -5.23
C ILE A 95 -1.77 24.08 -5.88
N THR A 96 -2.28 23.28 -6.82
CA THR A 96 -1.46 22.26 -7.51
C THR A 96 -0.35 22.93 -8.35
N SER A 97 -0.66 24.04 -9.02
CA SER A 97 0.32 24.82 -9.76
C SER A 97 1.38 25.42 -8.85
N LEU A 98 0.98 26.08 -7.75
CA LEU A 98 1.92 26.64 -6.77
C LEU A 98 2.84 25.56 -6.20
N MET A 99 2.28 24.41 -5.82
CA MET A 99 3.06 23.28 -5.30
C MET A 99 4.11 22.82 -6.31
N THR A 100 3.71 22.51 -7.55
CA THR A 100 4.66 21.97 -8.52
C THR A 100 5.67 23.01 -9.01
N GLY A 101 5.25 24.25 -9.24
CA GLY A 101 6.16 25.33 -9.64
C GLY A 101 7.22 25.59 -8.59
N THR A 102 6.81 25.63 -7.31
CA THR A 102 7.73 25.76 -6.17
C THR A 102 8.66 24.56 -6.04
N ALA A 103 8.14 23.35 -6.24
CA ALA A 103 8.94 22.14 -6.17
C ALA A 103 10.03 22.09 -7.24
N TYR A 104 9.71 22.42 -8.49
CA TYR A 104 10.71 22.48 -9.55
C TYR A 104 11.63 23.69 -9.46
N LYS A 105 11.16 24.83 -8.96
CA LYS A 105 12.03 25.97 -8.58
C LYS A 105 13.09 25.50 -7.59
N ARG A 106 12.68 24.84 -6.50
CA ARG A 106 13.60 24.32 -5.49
C ARG A 106 14.55 23.27 -6.07
N SER A 107 14.05 22.40 -6.95
CA SER A 107 14.87 21.42 -7.66
C SER A 107 15.95 22.09 -8.55
N ALA A 108 15.64 23.21 -9.20
CA ALA A 108 16.60 23.98 -9.98
C ALA A 108 17.64 24.72 -9.12
N GLU A 109 17.23 25.24 -7.95
CA GLU A 109 18.15 25.81 -6.97
C GLU A 109 19.14 24.74 -6.46
N LEU A 110 18.65 23.54 -6.13
CA LEU A 110 19.49 22.42 -5.71
C LEU A 110 20.47 22.00 -6.81
N ALA A 111 20.02 21.97 -8.07
CA ALA A 111 20.89 21.66 -9.21
C ALA A 111 22.06 22.64 -9.34
N GLY A 112 21.86 23.92 -9.01
CA GLY A 112 22.94 24.91 -9.01
C GLY A 112 24.02 24.68 -7.94
N ILE A 113 23.70 23.88 -6.91
CA ILE A 113 24.62 23.58 -5.79
C ILE A 113 25.29 22.22 -5.98
N VAL A 114 24.50 21.18 -6.28
CA VAL A 114 24.96 19.77 -6.32
C VAL A 114 24.89 19.13 -7.70
N GLY A 115 24.59 19.93 -8.75
CA GLY A 115 24.39 19.47 -10.12
C GLY A 115 22.98 18.92 -10.39
N PRO A 116 22.51 18.93 -11.64
CA PRO A 116 21.25 18.29 -12.03
C PRO A 116 21.31 16.76 -11.83
N TYR A 117 20.17 16.06 -11.99
CA TYR A 117 20.20 14.59 -11.97
C TYR A 117 21.03 14.03 -13.14
N ASP A 118 21.64 12.86 -12.97
CA ASP A 118 22.61 12.29 -13.92
C ASP A 118 22.03 12.13 -15.33
N GLY A 119 20.76 11.72 -15.42
CA GLY A 119 20.04 11.59 -16.70
C GLY A 119 19.62 12.91 -17.37
N TYR A 120 19.91 14.08 -16.77
CA TYR A 120 19.38 15.36 -17.24
C TYR A 120 19.91 15.76 -18.61
N ALA A 121 21.22 15.64 -18.83
CA ALA A 121 21.86 16.09 -20.08
C ALA A 121 21.23 15.45 -21.33
N ARG A 122 20.88 14.16 -21.24
CA ARG A 122 20.20 13.42 -22.32
C ARG A 122 18.77 13.92 -22.57
N ASN A 123 18.10 14.45 -21.56
CA ASN A 123 16.68 14.87 -21.62
C ASN A 123 16.50 16.38 -21.46
N ALA A 124 17.57 17.18 -21.55
CA ALA A 124 17.53 18.60 -21.16
C ALA A 124 16.47 19.39 -21.94
N GLU A 125 16.43 19.24 -23.26
CA GLU A 125 15.45 19.91 -24.12
C GLU A 125 14.00 19.46 -23.79
N GLY A 126 13.80 18.15 -23.61
CA GLY A 126 12.51 17.58 -23.26
C GLY A 126 12.00 18.07 -21.91
N HIS A 127 12.86 18.06 -20.90
CA HIS A 127 12.56 18.53 -19.55
C HIS A 127 12.21 20.03 -19.56
N GLN A 128 13.04 20.87 -20.18
CA GLN A 128 12.78 22.31 -20.30
C GLN A 128 11.46 22.60 -21.03
N ARG A 129 11.15 21.83 -22.08
CA ARG A 129 9.87 21.95 -22.80
C ARG A 129 8.69 21.60 -21.90
N VAL A 130 8.79 20.56 -21.07
CA VAL A 130 7.72 20.18 -20.13
C VAL A 130 7.53 21.24 -19.04
N MET A 131 8.62 21.82 -18.49
CA MET A 131 8.51 22.92 -17.52
C MET A 131 7.81 24.13 -18.11
N ARG A 132 8.12 24.49 -19.36
CA ARG A 132 7.41 25.55 -20.09
C ARG A 132 5.92 25.24 -20.31
N LYS A 133 5.57 23.96 -20.53
CA LYS A 133 4.15 23.56 -20.65
C LYS A 133 3.39 23.71 -19.33
N HIS A 134 4.01 23.36 -18.19
CA HIS A 134 3.39 23.57 -16.88
C HIS A 134 3.20 25.06 -16.56
N ALA A 135 4.21 25.88 -16.84
CA ALA A 135 4.11 27.34 -16.70
C ALA A 135 2.99 27.91 -17.59
N ALA A 136 2.97 27.55 -18.88
CA ALA A 136 1.94 28.01 -19.81
C ALA A 136 0.52 27.55 -19.42
N ALA A 137 0.37 26.35 -18.83
CA ALA A 137 -0.90 25.91 -18.28
C ALA A 137 -1.35 26.75 -17.07
N THR A 138 -0.42 27.39 -16.36
CA THR A 138 -0.74 28.28 -15.24
C THR A 138 -1.33 29.59 -15.75
N ASP A 139 -0.81 30.10 -16.86
CA ASP A 139 -1.30 31.33 -17.51
C ASP A 139 -2.74 31.20 -18.04
N THR A 140 -3.24 29.98 -18.25
CA THR A 140 -4.62 29.74 -18.69
C THR A 140 -5.62 29.64 -17.54
N VAL A 141 -5.17 29.51 -16.29
CA VAL A 141 -6.05 29.45 -15.12
C VAL A 141 -6.74 30.80 -14.96
N ARG A 142 -8.07 30.76 -14.84
CA ARG A 142 -8.89 31.94 -14.56
C ARG A 142 -9.28 31.92 -13.09
N SER A 143 -8.95 33.00 -12.39
CA SER A 143 -9.35 33.12 -11.00
C SER A 143 -10.85 33.38 -10.89
N VAL A 144 -11.52 32.70 -9.97
CA VAL A 144 -12.98 32.80 -9.74
C VAL A 144 -13.28 33.51 -8.42
N THR A 145 -12.44 33.32 -7.42
CA THR A 145 -12.61 33.89 -6.08
C THR A 145 -11.31 34.55 -5.62
N THR A 146 -11.37 35.26 -4.49
CA THR A 146 -10.16 35.85 -3.90
C THR A 146 -9.19 34.78 -3.40
N LEU A 147 -9.70 33.65 -2.88
CA LEU A 147 -8.91 32.53 -2.36
C LEU A 147 -7.94 31.96 -3.39
N ASP A 148 -8.40 31.70 -4.60
CA ASP A 148 -7.56 31.16 -5.68
C ASP A 148 -6.67 32.25 -6.31
N SER A 149 -7.12 33.50 -6.34
CA SER A 149 -6.35 34.59 -6.95
C SER A 149 -5.00 34.86 -6.26
N ASP A 150 -4.93 34.77 -4.93
CA ASP A 150 -3.69 34.96 -4.16
C ASP A 150 -2.72 33.80 -4.39
N VAL A 151 -3.23 32.56 -4.39
CA VAL A 151 -2.45 31.35 -4.68
C VAL A 151 -1.91 31.38 -6.10
N LEU A 152 -2.74 31.75 -7.08
CA LEU A 152 -2.36 31.79 -8.49
C LEU A 152 -1.25 32.82 -8.76
N ARG A 153 -1.28 33.98 -8.10
CA ARG A 153 -0.22 35.00 -8.21
C ARG A 153 1.15 34.45 -7.79
N LEU A 154 1.18 33.71 -6.69
CA LEU A 154 2.41 33.05 -6.23
C LEU A 154 2.81 31.90 -7.15
N ALA A 155 1.85 31.16 -7.71
CA ALA A 155 2.13 30.09 -8.67
C ALA A 155 2.83 30.63 -9.93
N VAL A 156 2.32 31.73 -10.49
CA VAL A 156 2.93 32.42 -11.65
C VAL A 156 4.37 32.84 -11.34
N THR A 157 4.60 33.41 -10.15
CA THR A 157 5.94 33.81 -9.71
C THR A 157 6.86 32.60 -9.56
N ALA A 158 6.40 31.53 -8.92
CA ALA A 158 7.18 30.30 -8.74
C ALA A 158 7.57 29.65 -10.07
N TRP A 159 6.67 29.64 -11.07
CA TRP A 159 6.99 29.12 -12.40
C TRP A 159 7.96 30.00 -13.17
N LYS A 160 7.84 31.33 -13.06
CA LYS A 160 8.82 32.24 -13.64
C LYS A 160 10.22 31.98 -13.06
N ASP A 161 10.34 31.96 -11.74
CA ASP A 161 11.61 31.70 -11.05
C ASP A 161 12.16 30.30 -11.40
N CYS A 162 11.29 29.28 -11.46
CA CYS A 162 11.64 27.93 -11.88
C CYS A 162 12.28 27.90 -13.27
N LEU A 163 11.68 28.59 -14.24
CA LEU A 163 12.21 28.64 -15.61
C LEU A 163 13.52 29.41 -15.70
N GLU A 164 13.64 30.55 -15.01
CA GLU A 164 14.85 31.37 -15.01
C GLU A 164 16.03 30.63 -14.38
N ILE A 165 15.84 30.07 -13.18
CA ILE A 165 16.88 29.33 -12.46
C ILE A 165 17.21 28.02 -13.18
N GLY A 166 16.18 27.29 -13.65
CA GLY A 166 16.34 26.00 -14.32
C GLY A 166 16.99 26.10 -15.70
N ALA A 167 16.85 27.22 -16.41
CA ALA A 167 17.58 27.47 -17.65
C ALA A 167 19.10 27.57 -17.43
N LEU A 168 19.52 28.07 -16.27
CA LEU A 168 20.94 28.19 -15.91
C LEU A 168 21.50 26.89 -15.34
N ASN A 169 20.76 26.23 -14.44
CA ASN A 169 21.29 25.15 -13.62
C ASN A 169 20.85 23.74 -14.05
N GLY A 170 19.80 23.63 -14.85
CA GLY A 170 19.03 22.39 -14.98
C GLY A 170 18.17 22.10 -13.74
N TRP A 171 17.74 20.85 -13.58
CA TRP A 171 16.91 20.42 -12.45
C TRP A 171 17.51 19.20 -11.75
N ARG A 172 17.36 19.13 -10.43
CA ARG A 172 17.88 18.05 -9.59
C ARG A 172 17.02 16.79 -9.62
N ASN A 173 15.74 16.89 -10.02
CA ASN A 173 14.78 15.79 -9.94
C ASN A 173 14.04 15.62 -11.27
N ALA A 174 14.00 14.40 -11.80
CA ALA A 174 13.29 14.11 -13.04
C ALA A 174 11.76 14.25 -12.90
N GLN A 175 11.23 13.99 -11.71
CA GLN A 175 9.83 14.17 -11.32
C GLN A 175 9.79 14.85 -9.95
N ALA A 176 8.87 15.77 -9.74
CA ALA A 176 8.75 16.50 -8.46
C ALA A 176 7.42 16.24 -7.74
N SER A 177 6.31 16.19 -8.47
CA SER A 177 4.95 16.14 -7.92
C SER A 177 4.10 14.99 -8.47
N VAL A 178 3.28 14.42 -7.60
CA VAL A 178 2.28 13.37 -7.88
C VAL A 178 1.21 13.40 -6.78
N LEU A 179 -0.07 13.20 -7.13
CA LEU A 179 -1.12 13.07 -6.12
C LEU A 179 -1.33 11.59 -5.82
N ALA A 180 -0.60 11.07 -4.83
CA ALA A 180 -0.69 9.70 -4.37
C ALA A 180 -1.89 9.48 -3.41
N PRO A 181 -2.33 8.23 -3.20
CA PRO A 181 -3.33 7.93 -2.17
C PRO A 181 -2.77 8.25 -0.79
N THR A 182 -3.58 8.90 0.04
CA THR A 182 -3.19 9.27 1.42
C THR A 182 -4.01 8.53 2.46
N GLY A 183 -4.49 7.31 2.13
CA GLY A 183 -5.38 6.53 3.00
C GLY A 183 -4.84 6.37 4.43
N THR A 184 -3.65 5.81 4.60
CA THR A 184 -3.06 5.59 5.94
C THR A 184 -2.59 6.87 6.60
N ILE A 185 -1.78 7.68 5.88
CA ILE A 185 -1.19 8.91 6.43
C ILE A 185 -2.22 10.01 6.68
N GLY A 186 -3.33 10.03 5.94
CA GLY A 186 -4.42 10.97 6.12
C GLY A 186 -5.05 10.82 7.50
N PHE A 187 -5.24 9.59 7.98
CA PHE A 187 -5.69 9.37 9.36
C PHE A 187 -4.67 9.86 10.39
N MET A 188 -3.37 9.69 10.15
CA MET A 188 -2.32 10.18 11.05
C MET A 188 -2.22 11.72 11.08
N MET A 189 -2.67 12.39 10.02
CA MET A 189 -2.67 13.85 9.90
C MET A 189 -4.03 14.49 10.24
N ASP A 190 -4.98 13.72 10.78
CA ASP A 190 -6.36 14.12 11.06
C ASP A 190 -7.07 14.71 9.81
N CYS A 191 -6.92 14.03 8.67
CA CYS A 191 -7.62 14.42 7.45
C CYS A 191 -9.07 13.92 7.44
N ASP A 192 -10.02 14.83 7.18
CA ASP A 192 -11.42 14.50 6.88
C ASP A 192 -11.55 13.89 5.48
N THR A 193 -10.77 14.37 4.50
CA THR A 193 -10.74 13.83 3.14
C THR A 193 -9.33 13.41 2.69
N THR A 194 -9.25 12.31 1.93
CA THR A 194 -7.97 11.76 1.48
C THR A 194 -7.52 12.39 0.18
N GLY A 195 -6.30 12.92 0.12
CA GLY A 195 -5.69 13.34 -1.14
C GLY A 195 -6.45 14.50 -1.79
N ILE A 196 -6.72 14.32 -3.08
CA ILE A 196 -7.61 15.16 -3.89
C ILE A 196 -9.09 14.80 -3.71
N GLU A 197 -9.44 13.70 -3.02
CA GLU A 197 -10.82 13.20 -2.95
C GLU A 197 -11.79 14.21 -2.30
N PRO A 198 -13.05 14.26 -2.76
CA PRO A 198 -14.12 14.87 -1.98
C PRO A 198 -14.34 14.04 -0.72
N ASP A 199 -15.23 14.51 0.15
CA ASP A 199 -15.63 13.67 1.26
C ASP A 199 -16.35 12.40 0.76
N PHE A 200 -16.07 11.24 1.36
CA PHE A 200 -16.66 9.97 0.92
C PHE A 200 -18.16 9.93 1.24
N SER A 201 -18.50 10.33 2.46
CA SER A 201 -19.86 10.47 3.02
C SER A 201 -19.74 11.38 4.24
N LEU A 202 -20.74 12.22 4.51
CA LEU A 202 -20.73 13.12 5.68
C LEU A 202 -20.72 12.35 7.01
N VAL A 203 -21.24 11.12 6.99
CA VAL A 203 -21.19 10.16 8.09
C VAL A 203 -20.59 8.86 7.57
N LYS A 204 -19.49 8.42 8.20
CA LYS A 204 -18.72 7.25 7.78
C LYS A 204 -18.78 6.19 8.87
N PHE A 205 -18.92 4.92 8.47
CA PHE A 205 -18.82 3.79 9.39
C PHE A 205 -17.53 3.02 9.13
N LYS A 206 -16.65 2.95 10.13
CA LYS A 206 -15.42 2.16 10.07
C LYS A 206 -15.60 0.85 10.81
N LYS A 207 -15.41 -0.28 10.11
CA LYS A 207 -15.35 -1.61 10.75
C LYS A 207 -14.05 -1.76 11.52
N LEU A 208 -14.14 -2.15 12.79
CA LEU A 208 -12.97 -2.39 13.65
C LEU A 208 -12.48 -3.84 13.49
N VAL A 209 -11.17 -4.06 13.68
CA VAL A 209 -10.50 -5.36 13.49
C VAL A 209 -11.02 -6.44 14.46
N GLY A 210 -11.72 -6.06 15.54
CA GLY A 210 -12.36 -6.97 16.50
C GLY A 210 -13.88 -7.15 16.32
N GLY A 211 -14.47 -6.63 15.24
CA GLY A 211 -15.93 -6.50 15.11
C GLY A 211 -16.48 -5.21 15.73
N GLY A 212 -17.64 -4.76 15.25
CA GLY A 212 -18.22 -3.45 15.58
C GLY A 212 -17.92 -2.36 14.54
N SER A 213 -18.69 -1.28 14.57
CA SER A 213 -18.56 -0.12 13.68
C SER A 213 -18.43 1.17 14.48
N MET A 214 -17.45 2.00 14.14
CA MET A 214 -17.32 3.36 14.67
C MET A 214 -17.91 4.36 13.68
N GLN A 215 -18.79 5.23 14.15
CA GLN A 215 -19.32 6.34 13.38
C GLN A 215 -18.35 7.52 13.44
N ILE A 216 -18.01 8.09 12.29
CA ILE A 216 -17.16 9.26 12.15
C ILE A 216 -17.98 10.31 11.39
N VAL A 217 -18.30 11.41 12.06
CA VAL A 217 -18.94 12.59 11.45
C VAL A 217 -17.84 13.54 11.00
N ASN A 218 -17.94 14.06 9.77
CA ASN A 218 -16.98 15.01 9.22
C ASN A 218 -16.92 16.28 10.10
N GLN A 219 -15.72 16.61 10.59
CA GLN A 219 -15.52 17.72 11.53
C GLN A 219 -15.48 19.10 10.85
N THR A 220 -15.40 19.14 9.52
CA THR A 220 -15.40 20.36 8.73
C THR A 220 -16.79 20.99 8.57
N ILE A 221 -17.87 20.23 8.77
CA ILE A 221 -19.25 20.69 8.55
C ILE A 221 -19.59 21.97 9.35
N PRO A 222 -19.34 22.05 10.68
CA PRO A 222 -19.67 23.25 11.44
C PRO A 222 -18.91 24.49 10.96
N GLN A 223 -17.64 24.33 10.57
CA GLN A 223 -16.83 25.43 10.04
C GLN A 223 -17.40 25.94 8.71
N ALA A 224 -17.77 25.03 7.81
CA ALA A 224 -18.39 25.38 6.53
C ALA A 224 -19.70 26.15 6.72
N LEU A 225 -20.56 25.70 7.64
CA LEU A 225 -21.82 26.37 7.94
C LEU A 225 -21.62 27.78 8.51
N ARG A 226 -20.67 27.96 9.44
CA ARG A 226 -20.30 29.30 9.93
C ARG A 226 -19.77 30.19 8.80
N LYS A 227 -18.95 29.65 7.90
CA LYS A 227 -18.45 30.37 6.72
C LYS A 227 -19.58 30.82 5.78
N LEU A 228 -20.63 30.02 5.65
CA LEU A 228 -21.82 30.32 4.86
C LEU A 228 -22.79 31.29 5.56
N GLY A 229 -22.50 31.71 6.79
CA GLY A 229 -23.25 32.74 7.52
C GLY A 229 -24.44 32.22 8.32
N TYR A 230 -24.47 30.93 8.65
CA TYR A 230 -25.52 30.38 9.52
C TYR A 230 -25.27 30.71 11.01
N ALA A 231 -26.34 30.95 11.75
CA ALA A 231 -26.30 31.14 13.20
C ALA A 231 -26.01 29.82 13.92
N GLU A 232 -25.41 29.88 15.11
CA GLU A 232 -24.90 28.69 15.80
C GLU A 232 -26.01 27.68 16.13
N GLU A 233 -27.21 28.14 16.46
CA GLU A 233 -28.37 27.27 16.71
C GLU A 233 -28.80 26.52 15.43
N THR A 234 -28.65 27.16 14.27
CA THR A 234 -28.92 26.51 12.97
C THR A 234 -27.79 25.53 12.61
N VAL A 235 -26.54 25.87 12.93
CA VAL A 235 -25.38 24.99 12.74
C VAL A 235 -25.57 23.69 13.53
N GLU A 236 -25.91 23.79 14.81
CA GLU A 236 -26.16 22.62 15.67
C GLU A 236 -27.28 21.74 15.12
N ALA A 237 -28.42 22.34 14.73
CA ALA A 237 -29.56 21.60 14.18
C ALA A 237 -29.22 20.88 12.86
N ILE A 238 -28.41 21.51 11.98
CA ILE A 238 -27.96 20.87 10.73
C ILE A 238 -26.98 19.72 11.03
N VAL A 239 -26.05 19.90 11.97
CA VAL A 239 -25.08 18.87 12.35
C VAL A 239 -25.77 17.66 12.95
N GLU A 240 -26.76 17.87 13.83
CA GLU A 240 -27.60 16.80 14.40
C GLU A 240 -28.35 16.06 13.29
N HIS A 241 -29.01 16.79 12.38
CA HIS A 241 -29.69 16.20 11.22
C HIS A 241 -28.77 15.34 10.36
N ILE A 242 -27.54 15.80 10.09
CA ILE A 242 -26.56 15.03 9.31
C ILE A 242 -26.11 13.79 10.08
N ALA A 243 -25.86 13.89 11.39
CA ALA A 243 -25.44 12.76 12.22
C ALA A 243 -26.50 11.63 12.22
N GLU A 244 -27.79 11.99 12.19
CA GLU A 244 -28.90 11.03 12.13
C GLU A 244 -29.17 10.50 10.71
N ASN A 245 -29.17 11.38 9.71
CA ASN A 245 -29.65 11.04 8.37
C ASN A 245 -28.56 10.63 7.40
N GLY A 246 -27.32 11.07 7.65
CA GLY A 246 -26.15 10.87 6.79
C GLY A 246 -26.05 11.83 5.60
N HIS A 247 -26.95 12.81 5.49
CA HIS A 247 -27.02 13.76 4.37
C HIS A 247 -27.61 15.11 4.78
N VAL A 248 -27.43 16.11 3.93
CA VAL A 248 -27.98 17.47 4.13
C VAL A 248 -29.39 17.70 3.61
N ILE A 249 -29.98 16.75 2.87
CA ILE A 249 -31.33 16.89 2.32
C ILE A 249 -32.33 17.15 3.45
N ASP A 250 -33.11 18.22 3.30
CA ASP A 250 -34.13 18.71 4.23
C ASP A 250 -33.59 19.09 5.62
N ALA A 251 -32.29 19.35 5.74
CA ALA A 251 -31.70 19.81 6.99
C ALA A 251 -32.32 21.15 7.44
N PRO A 252 -32.69 21.29 8.72
CA PRO A 252 -33.46 22.42 9.21
C PRO A 252 -32.70 23.74 9.02
N GLY A 253 -33.29 24.68 8.29
CA GLY A 253 -32.72 26.00 8.04
C GLY A 253 -31.59 26.04 6.99
N LEU A 254 -31.14 24.90 6.47
CA LEU A 254 -30.14 24.87 5.40
C LEU A 254 -30.77 25.25 4.06
N LYS A 255 -30.25 26.31 3.44
CA LYS A 255 -30.64 26.73 2.10
C LYS A 255 -30.18 25.70 1.05
N THR A 256 -31.06 25.39 0.11
CA THR A 256 -30.79 24.44 -0.99
C THR A 256 -29.62 24.87 -1.89
N GLU A 257 -29.40 26.17 -2.05
CA GLU A 257 -28.25 26.73 -2.79
C GLU A 257 -26.89 26.34 -2.17
N HIS A 258 -26.85 26.00 -0.89
CA HIS A 258 -25.63 25.58 -0.19
C HIS A 258 -25.44 24.06 -0.18
N TYR A 259 -26.41 23.26 -0.66
CA TYR A 259 -26.29 21.80 -0.69
C TYR A 259 -25.02 21.32 -1.43
N PRO A 260 -24.64 21.89 -2.59
CA PRO A 260 -23.46 21.42 -3.32
C PRO A 260 -22.14 21.47 -2.55
N VAL A 261 -22.04 22.30 -1.50
CA VAL A 261 -20.86 22.37 -0.61
C VAL A 261 -20.64 21.04 0.15
N PHE A 262 -21.73 20.29 0.37
CA PHE A 262 -21.74 19.06 1.16
C PHE A 262 -21.99 17.81 0.29
N ASP A 263 -21.92 17.93 -1.04
CA ASP A 263 -22.00 16.79 -1.94
C ASP A 263 -20.75 15.90 -1.76
N CYS A 264 -20.96 14.58 -1.70
CA CYS A 264 -19.93 13.59 -1.38
C CYS A 264 -19.59 12.70 -2.58
N ALA A 265 -18.56 11.86 -2.48
CA ALA A 265 -18.24 10.86 -3.49
C ALA A 265 -19.38 9.84 -3.68
N MET A 266 -20.11 9.54 -2.60
CA MET A 266 -21.17 8.54 -2.51
C MET A 266 -22.35 9.07 -1.69
N GLY A 267 -23.47 8.36 -1.72
CA GLY A 267 -24.67 8.64 -0.92
C GLY A 267 -25.75 9.43 -1.67
N ALA A 268 -26.73 9.95 -0.92
CA ALA A 268 -27.93 10.57 -1.48
C ALA A 268 -27.65 11.80 -2.36
N ARG A 269 -26.53 12.49 -2.12
CA ARG A 269 -26.03 13.60 -2.93
C ARG A 269 -24.61 13.32 -3.40
N ALA A 270 -24.49 12.32 -4.27
CA ALA A 270 -23.22 11.97 -4.88
C ALA A 270 -22.81 12.97 -5.97
N ILE A 271 -21.54 13.37 -5.96
CA ILE A 271 -20.90 14.12 -7.05
C ILE A 271 -20.96 13.26 -8.32
N THR A 272 -21.31 13.88 -9.44
CA THR A 272 -21.38 13.16 -10.72
C THR A 272 -20.01 12.59 -11.11
N PRO A 273 -19.94 11.44 -11.81
CA PRO A 273 -18.65 10.89 -12.25
C PRO A 273 -17.80 11.90 -13.04
N MET A 274 -18.44 12.70 -13.90
CA MET A 274 -17.75 13.77 -14.63
C MET A 274 -17.30 14.93 -13.74
N GLY A 275 -17.93 15.17 -12.59
CA GLY A 275 -17.43 16.09 -11.58
C GLY A 275 -16.05 15.67 -11.02
N HIS A 276 -15.87 14.36 -10.78
CA HIS A 276 -14.55 13.82 -10.41
C HIS A 276 -13.52 14.04 -11.52
N VAL A 277 -13.88 13.73 -12.77
CA VAL A 277 -13.02 13.90 -13.95
C VAL A 277 -12.61 15.36 -14.13
N ARG A 278 -13.56 16.31 -14.05
CA ARG A 278 -13.27 17.74 -14.19
C ARG A 278 -12.36 18.27 -13.08
N MET A 279 -12.49 17.79 -11.85
CA MET A 279 -11.55 18.13 -10.77
C MET A 279 -10.15 17.59 -11.06
N MET A 280 -10.04 16.33 -11.49
CA MET A 280 -8.75 15.75 -11.89
C MET A 280 -8.12 16.54 -13.04
N ALA A 281 -8.91 16.91 -14.06
CA ALA A 281 -8.48 17.71 -15.19
C ALA A 281 -8.01 19.12 -14.79
N ALA A 282 -8.59 19.71 -13.74
CA ALA A 282 -8.15 21.01 -13.23
C ALA A 282 -6.74 20.95 -12.60
N CYS A 283 -6.35 19.81 -12.00
CA CYS A 283 -5.06 19.65 -11.32
C CYS A 283 -3.98 19.02 -12.23
N GLN A 284 -4.36 18.12 -13.14
CA GLN A 284 -3.43 17.31 -13.93
C GLN A 284 -2.40 18.09 -14.75
N PRO A 285 -2.72 19.25 -15.37
CA PRO A 285 -1.78 20.03 -16.18
C PRO A 285 -0.54 20.48 -15.41
N PHE A 286 -0.63 20.57 -14.09
CA PHE A 286 0.45 21.06 -13.22
C PHE A 286 1.30 19.96 -12.62
N LEU A 287 0.86 18.70 -12.66
CA LEU A 287 1.58 17.59 -12.04
C LEU A 287 2.59 17.02 -13.01
N SER A 288 3.80 16.73 -12.53
CA SER A 288 4.77 15.94 -13.32
C SER A 288 4.34 14.48 -13.42
N GLY A 289 3.85 13.91 -12.31
CA GLY A 289 3.25 12.58 -12.23
C GLY A 289 1.76 12.59 -12.59
N ALA A 290 1.06 11.53 -12.19
CA ALA A 290 -0.38 11.35 -12.37
C ALA A 290 -1.15 11.62 -11.07
N ILE A 291 -2.47 11.37 -11.11
CA ILE A 291 -3.36 11.46 -9.96
C ILE A 291 -3.86 10.05 -9.65
N SER A 292 -3.70 9.63 -8.40
CA SER A 292 -4.25 8.38 -7.88
C SER A 292 -5.51 8.67 -7.09
N LYS A 293 -6.60 8.88 -7.84
CA LYS A 293 -7.95 9.17 -7.35
C LYS A 293 -8.94 8.28 -8.07
N THR A 294 -9.99 7.87 -7.38
CA THR A 294 -11.11 7.13 -7.98
C THR A 294 -12.20 8.07 -8.51
N VAL A 295 -12.72 7.75 -9.69
CA VAL A 295 -14.01 8.26 -10.17
C VAL A 295 -15.09 7.34 -9.64
N ASN A 296 -15.85 7.83 -8.66
CA ASN A 296 -16.94 7.08 -8.05
C ASN A 296 -18.15 7.10 -8.97
N MET A 297 -18.79 5.94 -9.10
CA MET A 297 -19.98 5.74 -9.94
C MET A 297 -21.03 4.95 -9.17
N PRO A 298 -22.33 5.20 -9.41
CA PRO A 298 -23.40 4.42 -8.80
C PRO A 298 -23.37 2.96 -9.27
N GLU A 299 -23.99 2.06 -8.52
CA GLU A 299 -24.13 0.64 -8.89
C GLU A 299 -24.83 0.48 -10.26
N SER A 300 -25.76 1.37 -10.60
CA SER A 300 -26.50 1.39 -11.85
C SER A 300 -25.70 1.87 -13.07
N ALA A 301 -24.42 2.21 -12.91
CA ALA A 301 -23.59 2.70 -14.00
C ALA A 301 -23.47 1.69 -15.15
N SER A 302 -23.79 2.17 -16.35
CA SER A 302 -23.74 1.45 -17.61
C SER A 302 -22.33 1.34 -18.20
N ILE A 303 -22.16 0.48 -19.21
CA ILE A 303 -20.89 0.33 -19.92
C ILE A 303 -20.59 1.60 -20.73
N GLU A 304 -21.62 2.20 -21.30
CA GLU A 304 -21.55 3.41 -22.12
C GLU A 304 -21.07 4.61 -21.29
N GLU A 305 -21.57 4.77 -20.05
CA GLU A 305 -21.09 5.81 -19.13
C GLU A 305 -19.62 5.59 -18.74
N VAL A 306 -19.19 4.34 -18.57
CA VAL A 306 -17.78 4.00 -18.30
C VAL A 306 -16.91 4.35 -19.51
N GLU A 307 -17.34 4.02 -20.72
CA GLU A 307 -16.64 4.37 -21.96
C GLU A 307 -16.50 5.90 -22.11
N GLU A 308 -17.60 6.63 -21.91
CA GLU A 308 -17.62 8.09 -21.99
C GLU A 308 -16.63 8.72 -21.00
N ILE A 309 -16.57 8.22 -19.76
CA ILE A 309 -15.63 8.69 -18.74
C ILE A 309 -14.18 8.52 -19.17
N TYR A 310 -13.81 7.36 -19.72
CA TYR A 310 -12.44 7.16 -20.24
C TYR A 310 -12.14 8.09 -21.42
N PHE A 311 -13.10 8.24 -22.34
CA PHE A 311 -12.92 9.05 -23.54
C PHE A 311 -12.78 10.55 -23.22
N GLU A 312 -13.64 11.08 -22.35
CA GLU A 312 -13.57 12.47 -21.92
C GLU A 312 -12.33 12.73 -21.05
N SER A 313 -11.96 11.78 -20.18
CA SER A 313 -10.70 11.88 -19.40
C SER A 313 -9.48 11.98 -20.29
N TRP A 314 -9.43 11.19 -21.38
CA TRP A 314 -8.36 11.25 -22.37
C TRP A 314 -8.32 12.62 -23.09
N LYS A 315 -9.47 13.12 -23.55
CA LYS A 315 -9.56 14.46 -24.19
C LYS A 315 -9.09 15.58 -23.26
N MET A 316 -9.38 15.46 -21.97
CA MET A 316 -8.96 16.43 -20.94
C MET A 316 -7.50 16.26 -20.51
N GLY A 317 -6.76 15.30 -21.06
CA GLY A 317 -5.34 15.10 -20.79
C GLY A 317 -5.04 14.44 -19.44
N ILE A 318 -6.01 13.71 -18.87
CA ILE A 318 -5.81 12.93 -17.65
C ILE A 318 -4.82 11.78 -17.92
N LYS A 319 -3.77 11.68 -17.08
CA LYS A 319 -2.69 10.71 -17.31
C LYS A 319 -2.99 9.32 -16.77
N ALA A 320 -3.83 9.22 -15.74
CA ALA A 320 -4.26 7.98 -15.13
C ALA A 320 -5.69 8.14 -14.60
N LEU A 321 -6.51 7.12 -14.81
CA LEU A 321 -7.90 7.09 -14.41
C LEU A 321 -8.21 5.73 -13.79
N ALA A 322 -8.85 5.74 -12.62
CA ALA A 322 -9.39 4.56 -11.98
C ALA A 322 -10.86 4.80 -11.68
N ILE A 323 -11.71 3.84 -12.05
CA ILE A 323 -13.14 3.88 -11.78
C ILE A 323 -13.44 2.99 -10.58
N TYR A 324 -14.31 3.47 -9.71
CA TYR A 324 -14.90 2.69 -8.64
C TYR A 324 -16.42 2.72 -8.79
N ARG A 325 -17.00 1.60 -9.24
CA ARG A 325 -18.45 1.43 -9.27
C ARG A 325 -18.92 0.92 -7.91
N ASP A 326 -19.97 1.52 -7.36
CA ASP A 326 -20.48 1.06 -6.08
C ASP A 326 -20.90 -0.42 -6.11
N ASN A 327 -20.76 -1.08 -4.96
CA ASN A 327 -21.04 -2.50 -4.76
C ASN A 327 -20.28 -3.48 -5.70
N CYS A 328 -19.25 -3.02 -6.42
CA CYS A 328 -18.48 -3.88 -7.34
C CYS A 328 -17.47 -4.82 -6.66
N LYS A 329 -17.25 -4.70 -5.34
CA LYS A 329 -16.31 -5.51 -4.55
C LYS A 329 -16.98 -6.10 -3.32
N VAL A 330 -16.62 -7.34 -2.98
CA VAL A 330 -17.20 -8.15 -1.88
C VAL A 330 -17.01 -7.53 -0.48
N GLY A 331 -16.04 -6.63 -0.30
CA GLY A 331 -15.82 -5.90 0.94
C GLY A 331 -15.40 -4.46 0.70
N GLN A 332 -16.12 -3.52 1.33
CA GLN A 332 -15.82 -2.09 1.31
C GLN A 332 -15.27 -1.66 2.68
N PRO A 333 -14.08 -1.01 2.76
CA PRO A 333 -13.53 -0.51 4.02
C PRO A 333 -14.36 0.62 4.65
N LEU A 334 -15.05 1.39 3.81
CA LEU A 334 -15.95 2.48 4.18
C LEU A 334 -17.29 2.24 3.48
N SER A 335 -18.39 2.46 4.21
CA SER A 335 -19.74 2.48 3.65
C SER A 335 -20.51 3.67 4.19
N ASP A 336 -21.54 4.09 3.46
CA ASP A 336 -22.47 5.17 3.83
C ASP A 336 -23.59 4.70 4.79
N GLY A 337 -23.51 3.46 5.29
CA GLY A 337 -24.36 2.94 6.35
C GLY A 337 -25.81 2.59 5.97
N LYS A 338 -26.27 2.91 4.75
CA LYS A 338 -27.65 2.61 4.30
C LYS A 338 -27.65 1.73 3.06
N ALA A 339 -27.20 0.49 3.21
CA ALA A 339 -27.76 -0.58 2.40
C ALA A 339 -29.24 -0.73 2.80
N LYS A 340 -30.13 0.06 2.19
CA LYS A 340 -31.55 -0.27 2.15
C LYS A 340 -31.60 -1.67 1.55
N LYS A 341 -32.13 -2.64 2.30
CA LYS A 341 -32.73 -3.83 1.67
C LYS A 341 -33.80 -3.28 0.74
N ALA A 342 -33.47 -3.10 -0.53
CA ALA A 342 -34.46 -2.82 -1.53
C ALA A 342 -35.34 -4.07 -1.60
N ASP A 343 -36.63 -3.90 -1.34
CA ASP A 343 -37.64 -4.87 -1.70
C ASP A 343 -37.53 -5.12 -3.20
N ALA A 344 -36.88 -6.23 -3.56
CA ALA A 344 -36.73 -6.64 -4.94
C ALA A 344 -38.11 -7.07 -5.47
N PRO A 345 -38.57 -6.54 -6.62
CA PRO A 345 -39.70 -7.10 -7.34
C PRO A 345 -39.40 -8.55 -7.72
N ALA A 346 -40.45 -9.37 -7.70
CA ALA A 346 -40.38 -10.79 -8.04
C ALA A 346 -39.84 -11.02 -9.46
N GLU A 347 -39.13 -12.15 -9.59
CA GLU A 347 -38.74 -12.90 -10.81
C GLU A 347 -37.41 -12.57 -11.50
N ALA A 348 -36.35 -13.25 -11.07
CA ALA A 348 -35.83 -14.43 -11.80
C ALA A 348 -35.10 -15.34 -10.79
N ALA A 349 -35.33 -16.65 -10.87
CA ALA A 349 -34.89 -17.63 -9.87
C ALA A 349 -33.36 -17.62 -9.65
N VAL A 350 -32.91 -16.94 -8.59
CA VAL A 350 -31.57 -17.12 -8.03
C VAL A 350 -31.59 -18.44 -7.27
N VAL A 351 -30.79 -19.41 -7.74
CA VAL A 351 -30.51 -20.63 -6.99
C VAL A 351 -29.80 -20.21 -5.70
N GLU A 352 -30.53 -20.24 -4.59
CA GLU A 352 -30.02 -19.99 -3.25
C GLU A 352 -28.95 -21.05 -2.94
N PHE A 353 -27.67 -20.74 -3.12
CA PHE A 353 -26.57 -21.65 -2.78
C PHE A 353 -26.41 -21.68 -1.26
N ARG A 354 -27.32 -22.39 -0.58
CA ARG A 354 -27.12 -22.77 0.82
C ARG A 354 -26.03 -23.82 0.85
N PRO A 355 -24.92 -23.64 1.59
CA PRO A 355 -23.90 -24.67 1.73
C PRO A 355 -24.55 -25.89 2.41
N THR A 356 -24.84 -26.92 1.62
CA THR A 356 -25.35 -28.20 2.12
C THR A 356 -24.18 -29.11 2.44
N ARG A 357 -24.16 -29.67 3.65
CA ARG A 357 -23.09 -30.58 4.07
C ARG A 357 -23.00 -31.82 3.16
N LYS A 358 -21.92 -31.96 2.39
CA LYS A 358 -21.60 -33.18 1.62
C LYS A 358 -20.97 -34.20 2.57
N ARG A 359 -21.78 -35.11 3.15
CA ARG A 359 -21.24 -36.18 4.02
C ARG A 359 -20.41 -37.18 3.21
N LEU A 360 -19.34 -37.70 3.81
CA LEU A 360 -18.52 -38.74 3.18
C LEU A 360 -19.23 -40.10 3.23
N PRO A 361 -18.98 -41.00 2.25
CA PRO A 361 -19.51 -42.35 2.24
C PRO A 361 -18.96 -43.22 3.38
N LYS A 362 -19.66 -44.33 3.66
CA LYS A 362 -19.30 -45.28 4.73
C LYS A 362 -17.90 -45.89 4.54
N ALA A 363 -17.50 -46.12 3.29
CA ALA A 363 -16.15 -46.53 2.90
C ALA A 363 -15.56 -45.45 1.99
N ARG A 364 -14.31 -45.06 2.24
CA ARG A 364 -13.66 -43.93 1.58
C ARG A 364 -12.13 -44.11 1.58
N PRO A 365 -11.42 -43.54 0.61
CA PRO A 365 -9.97 -43.44 0.67
C PRO A 365 -9.55 -42.59 1.88
N SER A 366 -8.57 -43.08 2.63
CA SER A 366 -7.91 -42.29 3.67
C SER A 366 -6.43 -42.59 3.72
N GLN A 367 -5.64 -41.60 4.09
CA GLN A 367 -4.22 -41.72 4.33
C GLN A 367 -3.94 -41.38 5.78
N THR A 368 -3.13 -42.20 6.46
CA THR A 368 -2.66 -41.89 7.81
C THR A 368 -1.16 -41.72 7.79
N ILE A 369 -0.69 -40.58 8.30
CA ILE A 369 0.71 -40.19 8.35
C ILE A 369 1.08 -40.02 9.82
N SER A 370 2.11 -40.72 10.26
CA SER A 370 2.79 -40.42 11.53
C SER A 370 3.77 -39.27 11.30
N PHE A 371 3.90 -38.39 12.28
CA PHE A 371 4.85 -37.29 12.22
C PHE A 371 5.40 -36.97 13.62
N SER A 372 6.53 -36.27 13.65
CA SER A 372 7.16 -35.69 14.83
C SER A 372 7.47 -34.23 14.59
N VAL A 373 7.15 -33.35 15.54
CA VAL A 373 7.52 -31.93 15.49
C VAL A 373 8.13 -31.53 16.81
N GLY A 374 9.40 -31.13 16.82
CA GLY A 374 10.09 -30.72 18.05
C GLY A 374 10.11 -31.82 19.12
N GLY A 375 10.14 -33.10 18.71
CA GLY A 375 10.10 -34.27 19.60
C GLY A 375 8.70 -34.68 20.08
N ALA A 376 7.64 -34.00 19.67
CA ALA A 376 6.26 -34.42 19.93
C ALA A 376 5.70 -35.23 18.76
N GLU A 377 5.31 -36.48 19.03
CA GLU A 377 4.77 -37.42 18.04
C GLU A 377 3.25 -37.33 17.91
N GLY A 378 2.75 -37.53 16.68
CA GLY A 378 1.32 -37.55 16.38
C GLY A 378 0.98 -38.35 15.13
N TYR A 379 -0.33 -38.57 14.93
CA TYR A 379 -0.87 -39.17 13.71
C TYR A 379 -1.91 -38.24 13.10
N MET A 380 -1.81 -38.01 11.80
CA MET A 380 -2.84 -37.34 10.99
C MET A 380 -3.50 -38.36 10.07
N THR A 381 -4.82 -38.48 10.15
CA THR A 381 -5.62 -39.25 9.19
C THR A 381 -6.44 -38.29 8.34
N ALA A 382 -6.14 -38.23 7.04
CA ALA A 382 -6.86 -37.43 6.06
C ALA A 382 -7.79 -38.32 5.23
N GLY A 383 -9.09 -38.02 5.21
CA GLY A 383 -10.10 -38.75 4.47
C GLY A 383 -10.58 -37.96 3.25
N SER A 384 -10.57 -38.58 2.07
CA SER A 384 -10.93 -37.94 0.81
C SER A 384 -12.30 -38.41 0.32
N TYR A 385 -12.93 -37.61 -0.52
CA TYR A 385 -14.06 -38.08 -1.31
C TYR A 385 -13.59 -39.04 -2.42
N PRO A 386 -14.42 -40.00 -2.87
CA PRO A 386 -14.06 -40.91 -3.98
C PRO A 386 -13.82 -40.19 -5.32
N ASP A 387 -14.42 -39.01 -5.49
CA ASP A 387 -14.41 -38.16 -6.69
C ASP A 387 -13.37 -37.03 -6.62
N ASP A 388 -12.35 -37.17 -5.75
CA ASP A 388 -11.31 -36.17 -5.44
C ASP A 388 -11.73 -35.06 -4.45
N GLY A 389 -10.77 -34.55 -3.67
CA GLY A 389 -10.95 -33.54 -2.63
C GLY A 389 -10.95 -34.06 -1.19
N LEU A 390 -10.33 -33.30 -0.29
CA LEU A 390 -10.23 -33.58 1.15
C LEU A 390 -11.57 -33.31 1.85
N GLY A 391 -12.09 -34.29 2.59
CA GLY A 391 -13.40 -34.20 3.25
C GLY A 391 -13.36 -34.28 4.78
N GLU A 392 -12.29 -34.81 5.36
CA GLU A 392 -12.08 -34.86 6.81
C GLU A 392 -10.61 -34.98 7.17
N VAL A 393 -10.26 -34.48 8.36
CA VAL A 393 -8.92 -34.57 8.95
C VAL A 393 -9.08 -34.91 10.43
N PHE A 394 -8.39 -35.96 10.87
CA PHE A 394 -8.31 -36.37 12.27
C PHE A 394 -6.88 -36.32 12.77
N LEU A 395 -6.68 -35.67 13.90
CA LEU A 395 -5.37 -35.48 14.53
C LEU A 395 -5.36 -36.18 15.88
N LYS A 396 -4.48 -37.17 16.03
CA LYS A 396 -4.22 -37.83 17.31
C LYS A 396 -2.90 -37.34 17.86
N LEU A 397 -2.98 -36.56 18.93
CA LEU A 397 -1.85 -35.87 19.55
C LEU A 397 -1.94 -35.98 21.07
N GLY A 398 -0.84 -36.33 21.72
CA GLY A 398 -0.74 -36.46 23.17
C GLY A 398 -1.35 -37.75 23.74
N LYS A 399 -1.18 -37.95 25.05
CA LYS A 399 -1.72 -39.11 25.77
C LYS A 399 -3.25 -39.01 25.85
N GLN A 400 -3.92 -40.16 25.75
CA GLN A 400 -5.38 -40.24 25.87
C GLN A 400 -5.86 -39.58 27.17
N GLY A 401 -6.86 -38.69 27.05
CA GLY A 401 -7.40 -37.94 28.19
C GLY A 401 -6.66 -36.65 28.55
N SER A 402 -5.61 -36.27 27.82
CA SER A 402 -4.97 -34.96 27.98
C SER A 402 -5.79 -33.82 27.36
N THR A 403 -5.62 -32.59 27.89
CA THR A 403 -6.26 -31.38 27.34
C THR A 403 -5.91 -31.19 25.86
N LEU A 404 -4.65 -31.46 25.48
CA LEU A 404 -4.21 -31.35 24.09
C LEU A 404 -4.94 -32.35 23.18
N ALA A 405 -5.10 -33.61 23.60
CA ALA A 405 -5.86 -34.60 22.85
C ALA A 405 -7.32 -34.15 22.65
N GLY A 406 -7.98 -33.64 23.69
CA GLY A 406 -9.36 -33.16 23.60
C GLY A 406 -9.53 -31.95 22.68
N VAL A 407 -8.60 -30.99 22.72
CA VAL A 407 -8.62 -29.82 21.84
C VAL A 407 -8.35 -30.22 20.39
N MET A 408 -7.43 -31.15 20.15
CA MET A 408 -7.11 -31.63 18.80
C MET A 408 -8.25 -32.46 18.19
N ASP A 409 -8.96 -33.25 18.99
CA ASP A 409 -10.18 -33.95 18.56
C ASP A 409 -11.28 -32.94 18.17
N ALA A 410 -11.54 -31.93 19.02
CA ALA A 410 -12.53 -30.90 18.74
C ALA A 410 -12.18 -30.09 17.48
N PHE A 411 -10.90 -29.74 17.32
CA PHE A 411 -10.38 -29.04 16.16
C PHE A 411 -10.53 -29.87 14.87
N SER A 412 -10.16 -31.15 14.93
CA SER A 412 -10.33 -32.11 13.82
C SER A 412 -11.78 -32.19 13.35
N ILE A 413 -12.73 -32.25 14.29
CA ILE A 413 -14.17 -32.26 14.00
C ILE A 413 -14.60 -30.94 13.32
N ALA A 414 -14.16 -29.80 13.84
CA ALA A 414 -14.53 -28.50 13.29
C ALA A 414 -14.04 -28.32 11.85
N ILE A 415 -12.77 -28.64 11.57
CA ILE A 415 -12.20 -28.57 10.22
C ILE A 415 -12.90 -29.54 9.28
N SER A 416 -13.14 -30.78 9.71
CA SER A 416 -13.85 -31.77 8.90
C SER A 416 -15.27 -31.34 8.56
N ILE A 417 -15.99 -30.73 9.51
CA ILE A 417 -17.32 -30.18 9.24
C ILE A 417 -17.23 -29.05 8.22
N ALA A 418 -16.28 -28.12 8.38
CA ALA A 418 -16.13 -26.98 7.49
C ALA A 418 -15.76 -27.39 6.05
N LEU A 419 -14.86 -28.37 5.88
CA LEU A 419 -14.54 -28.97 4.58
C LEU A 419 -15.80 -29.58 3.94
N GLN A 420 -16.62 -30.28 4.71
CA GLN A 420 -17.88 -30.88 4.21
C GLN A 420 -18.95 -29.83 3.85
N TYR A 421 -18.84 -28.60 4.35
CA TYR A 421 -19.67 -27.46 3.96
C TYR A 421 -19.07 -26.63 2.80
N GLY A 422 -17.94 -27.07 2.23
CA GLY A 422 -17.34 -26.48 1.04
C GLY A 422 -16.32 -25.38 1.31
N VAL A 423 -15.81 -25.24 2.54
CA VAL A 423 -14.69 -24.34 2.81
C VAL A 423 -13.44 -24.89 2.10
N PRO A 424 -12.77 -24.12 1.22
CA PRO A 424 -11.61 -24.62 0.48
C PRO A 424 -10.41 -24.83 1.42
N LEU A 425 -9.66 -25.91 1.20
CA LEU A 425 -8.46 -26.23 2.00
C LEU A 425 -7.44 -25.08 2.03
N GLU A 426 -7.28 -24.39 0.90
CA GLU A 426 -6.41 -23.20 0.74
C GLU A 426 -6.70 -22.10 1.79
N ALA A 427 -7.97 -21.92 2.18
CA ALA A 427 -8.34 -20.93 3.21
C ALA A 427 -7.81 -21.33 4.59
N PHE A 428 -7.71 -22.63 4.89
CA PHE A 428 -7.09 -23.10 6.13
C PHE A 428 -5.57 -23.04 6.07
N VAL A 429 -4.97 -23.46 4.95
CA VAL A 429 -3.51 -23.43 4.75
C VAL A 429 -2.99 -22.00 4.92
N SER A 430 -3.58 -21.03 4.23
CA SER A 430 -3.19 -19.61 4.35
C SER A 430 -3.32 -19.02 5.76
N LYS A 431 -4.14 -19.62 6.64
CA LYS A 431 -4.34 -19.15 8.01
C LYS A 431 -3.45 -19.82 9.05
N PHE A 432 -3.13 -21.09 8.87
CA PHE A 432 -2.39 -21.85 9.88
C PHE A 432 -0.91 -22.03 9.56
N VAL A 433 -0.48 -21.80 8.31
CA VAL A 433 0.93 -21.73 7.96
C VAL A 433 1.59 -20.52 8.65
N ASN A 434 2.79 -20.73 9.17
CA ASN A 434 3.59 -19.81 9.98
C ASN A 434 3.00 -19.46 11.36
N MET A 435 1.97 -20.18 11.82
CA MET A 435 1.48 -20.06 13.20
C MET A 435 2.54 -20.57 14.18
N ARG A 436 2.88 -19.77 15.20
CA ARG A 436 4.00 -20.02 16.13
C ARG A 436 3.52 -20.38 17.54
N PHE A 437 3.81 -21.59 17.99
CA PHE A 437 3.66 -22.06 19.37
C PHE A 437 4.26 -23.46 19.54
N GLU A 438 4.60 -23.85 20.78
CA GLU A 438 5.15 -25.17 21.07
C GLU A 438 4.08 -26.28 21.02
N PRO A 439 4.37 -27.48 20.48
CA PRO A 439 5.66 -27.96 20.00
C PRO A 439 6.08 -27.38 18.64
N ALA A 440 7.32 -26.93 18.54
CA ALA A 440 7.94 -26.38 17.33
C ALA A 440 9.38 -26.90 17.21
N GLY A 441 9.91 -26.98 15.99
CA GLY A 441 11.28 -27.42 15.75
C GLY A 441 11.42 -28.37 14.56
N MET A 442 12.48 -29.19 14.61
CA MET A 442 12.79 -30.17 13.57
C MET A 442 11.68 -31.21 13.45
N THR A 443 11.38 -31.63 12.24
CA THR A 443 10.41 -32.70 11.95
C THR A 443 11.10 -33.92 11.36
N ASP A 444 10.37 -35.02 11.25
CA ASP A 444 10.76 -36.24 10.54
C ASP A 444 10.33 -36.26 9.05
N ASP A 445 9.75 -35.18 8.54
CA ASP A 445 9.31 -35.05 7.15
C ASP A 445 10.42 -34.42 6.28
N PRO A 446 10.87 -35.10 5.20
CA PRO A 446 11.93 -34.59 4.33
C PRO A 446 11.57 -33.29 3.60
N ASP A 447 10.29 -33.05 3.31
CA ASP A 447 9.79 -31.84 2.63
C ASP A 447 9.64 -30.66 3.61
N ILE A 448 9.27 -30.96 4.87
CA ILE A 448 8.96 -29.96 5.91
C ILE A 448 9.92 -30.10 7.09
N ARG A 449 11.22 -29.98 6.87
CA ARG A 449 12.26 -30.23 7.89
C ARG A 449 12.09 -29.45 9.20
N MET A 450 11.52 -28.24 9.16
CA MET A 450 11.32 -27.43 10.36
C MET A 450 9.94 -26.77 10.34
N ALA A 451 9.22 -26.88 11.46
CA ALA A 451 7.89 -26.31 11.63
C ALA A 451 7.83 -25.39 12.85
N GLN A 452 7.05 -24.32 12.73
CA GLN A 452 6.89 -23.27 13.74
C GLN A 452 5.82 -23.60 14.79
N SER A 453 5.01 -24.61 14.51
CA SER A 453 4.09 -25.27 15.44
C SER A 453 3.61 -26.58 14.83
N MET A 454 2.86 -27.35 15.62
CA MET A 454 2.14 -28.52 15.12
C MET A 454 1.15 -28.19 13.99
N MET A 455 0.46 -27.05 14.11
CA MET A 455 -0.56 -26.63 13.13
C MET A 455 0.08 -26.20 11.82
N ASP A 456 1.20 -25.50 11.92
CA ASP A 456 2.02 -25.11 10.78
C ASP A 456 2.46 -26.36 9.98
N TYR A 457 2.95 -27.40 10.67
CA TYR A 457 3.30 -28.66 10.02
C TYR A 457 2.10 -29.31 9.31
N ILE A 458 0.99 -29.51 10.03
CA ILE A 458 -0.21 -30.20 9.52
C ILE A 458 -0.71 -29.55 8.23
N PHE A 459 -0.84 -28.23 8.21
CA PHE A 459 -1.40 -27.53 7.05
C PHE A 459 -0.40 -27.39 5.89
N ARG A 460 0.91 -27.36 6.15
CA ARG A 460 1.91 -27.50 5.08
C ARG A 460 1.88 -28.90 4.46
N ARG A 461 1.72 -29.95 5.27
CA ARG A 461 1.64 -31.34 4.77
C ARG A 461 0.36 -31.56 3.96
N LEU A 462 -0.79 -31.13 4.48
CA LEU A 462 -2.06 -31.16 3.73
C LEU A 462 -2.00 -30.33 2.44
N ALA A 463 -1.28 -29.20 2.44
CA ALA A 463 -1.06 -28.45 1.22
C ALA A 463 -0.30 -29.32 0.20
N LEU A 464 0.87 -29.86 0.57
CA LEU A 464 1.68 -30.72 -0.32
C LEU A 464 0.89 -31.93 -0.87
N ASP A 465 0.00 -32.52 -0.07
CA ASP A 465 -0.74 -33.73 -0.44
C ASP A 465 -1.98 -33.44 -1.30
N TYR A 466 -2.62 -32.27 -1.15
CA TYR A 466 -3.95 -32.01 -1.73
C TYR A 466 -4.08 -30.71 -2.54
N LEU A 467 -3.11 -29.79 -2.49
CA LEU A 467 -3.15 -28.56 -3.28
C LEU A 467 -2.25 -28.66 -4.53
N PRO A 468 -2.73 -28.15 -5.68
CA PRO A 468 -1.92 -28.09 -6.89
C PRO A 468 -0.75 -27.12 -6.72
N TYR A 469 0.31 -27.32 -7.52
CA TYR A 469 1.59 -26.61 -7.39
C TYR A 469 1.43 -25.08 -7.42
N ASP A 470 0.65 -24.56 -8.37
CA ASP A 470 0.37 -23.13 -8.54
C ASP A 470 -0.17 -22.47 -7.26
N LYS A 471 -1.06 -23.17 -6.55
CA LYS A 471 -1.62 -22.68 -5.27
C LYS A 471 -0.63 -22.78 -4.12
N ARG A 472 0.24 -23.79 -4.12
CA ARG A 472 1.26 -23.97 -3.08
C ARG A 472 2.42 -23.00 -3.23
N GLU A 473 2.84 -22.73 -4.46
CA GLU A 473 3.89 -21.76 -4.80
C GLU A 473 3.53 -20.37 -4.28
N ALA A 474 2.28 -19.92 -4.51
CA ALA A 474 1.78 -18.64 -3.98
C ALA A 474 1.82 -18.54 -2.45
N LEU A 475 1.83 -19.68 -1.75
CA LEU A 475 1.91 -19.78 -0.29
C LEU A 475 3.33 -20.07 0.20
N GLY A 476 4.32 -20.18 -0.70
CA GLY A 476 5.71 -20.49 -0.38
C GLY A 476 5.94 -21.93 0.11
N ILE A 477 5.06 -22.87 -0.25
CA ILE A 477 5.10 -24.26 0.20
C ILE A 477 5.63 -25.14 -0.94
N PHE A 478 6.88 -25.60 -0.79
CA PHE A 478 7.57 -26.41 -1.78
C PHE A 478 8.01 -27.75 -1.19
N THR A 479 7.98 -28.81 -1.99
CA THR A 479 8.68 -30.07 -1.66
C THR A 479 10.20 -29.82 -1.58
N ALA A 480 10.95 -30.78 -1.04
CA ALA A 480 12.40 -30.67 -0.98
C ALA A 480 13.03 -30.51 -2.38
N GLU A 481 12.52 -31.22 -3.37
CA GLU A 481 12.98 -31.17 -4.76
C GLU A 481 12.60 -29.86 -5.44
N GLU A 482 11.34 -29.44 -5.34
CA GLU A 482 10.85 -28.16 -5.89
C GLU A 482 11.69 -27.00 -5.35
N ARG A 483 11.96 -27.00 -4.03
CA ARG A 483 12.78 -25.98 -3.38
C ARG A 483 14.23 -25.99 -3.88
N ALA A 484 14.80 -27.17 -4.12
CA ALA A 484 16.15 -27.29 -4.68
C ALA A 484 16.23 -26.72 -6.10
N VAL A 485 15.20 -26.94 -6.92
CA VAL A 485 15.08 -26.35 -8.27
C VAL A 485 14.93 -24.84 -8.18
N THR A 486 14.05 -24.31 -7.33
CA THR A 486 13.89 -22.85 -7.16
C THR A 486 15.17 -22.19 -6.67
N VAL A 487 15.94 -22.85 -5.79
CA VAL A 487 17.26 -22.37 -5.35
C VAL A 487 18.28 -22.42 -6.50
N ALA A 488 18.29 -23.47 -7.31
CA ALA A 488 19.18 -23.59 -8.47
C ALA A 488 18.84 -22.59 -9.59
N GLU A 489 17.56 -22.22 -9.76
CA GLU A 489 17.11 -21.22 -10.72
C GLU A 489 17.34 -19.78 -10.23
N SER A 490 17.21 -19.54 -8.92
CA SER A 490 17.50 -18.22 -8.30
C SER A 490 19.00 -17.91 -8.20
N TYR A 491 19.86 -18.92 -8.20
CA TYR A 491 21.32 -18.81 -8.34
C TYR A 491 21.73 -19.39 -9.70
N GLY A 492 21.49 -18.63 -10.77
CA GLY A 492 21.66 -19.02 -12.17
C GLY A 492 22.68 -20.13 -12.44
N SER A 493 22.21 -21.20 -13.09
CA SER A 493 23.00 -22.35 -13.49
C SER A 493 24.29 -21.93 -14.23
N VAL A 494 25.44 -22.17 -13.61
CA VAL A 494 26.65 -22.55 -14.34
C VAL A 494 26.45 -23.99 -14.77
N SER A 495 25.73 -24.20 -15.89
CA SER A 495 25.61 -25.55 -16.47
C SER A 495 26.90 -25.89 -17.21
N ALA A 496 27.54 -26.97 -16.80
CA ALA A 496 28.67 -27.56 -17.48
C ALA A 496 28.29 -27.99 -18.92
N ALA A 497 28.88 -27.32 -19.91
CA ALA A 497 29.04 -27.81 -21.27
C ALA A 497 30.56 -27.87 -21.57
N PRO A 498 31.02 -28.77 -22.47
CA PRO A 498 32.43 -29.12 -22.57
C PRO A 498 33.27 -27.93 -23.02
N VAL A 499 34.39 -27.74 -22.34
CA VAL A 499 35.47 -26.80 -22.65
C VAL A 499 36.12 -27.14 -23.98
N ASP A 500 36.04 -26.23 -24.95
CA ASP A 500 37.11 -26.06 -25.94
C ASP A 500 38.15 -25.10 -25.35
N GLU A 501 39.41 -25.50 -25.46
CA GLU A 501 40.60 -24.86 -24.91
C GLU A 501 40.70 -23.38 -25.28
N VAL A 502 40.73 -22.51 -24.27
CA VAL A 502 41.32 -21.18 -24.42
C VAL A 502 42.33 -20.96 -23.29
N ASP A 503 43.56 -20.81 -23.75
CA ASP A 503 44.83 -20.73 -23.06
C ASP A 503 44.89 -19.67 -21.95
N THR A 504 45.00 -20.14 -20.70
CA THR A 504 45.06 -19.32 -19.49
C THR A 504 46.42 -18.64 -19.25
N GLU A 505 47.42 -18.81 -20.11
CA GLU A 505 48.73 -18.16 -19.93
C GLU A 505 48.79 -16.70 -20.40
N THR A 506 47.76 -16.18 -21.09
CA THR A 506 47.78 -14.80 -21.63
C THR A 506 46.99 -13.75 -20.84
N LEU A 507 46.22 -14.14 -19.81
CA LEU A 507 45.43 -13.19 -19.01
C LEU A 507 46.03 -12.88 -17.62
N ALA A 508 47.16 -13.48 -17.28
CA ALA A 508 47.87 -13.17 -16.05
C ALA A 508 48.91 -12.07 -16.29
N GLN A 509 48.49 -10.79 -16.29
CA GLN A 509 49.36 -9.69 -15.87
C GLN A 509 48.61 -8.38 -15.59
N SER A 510 48.64 -8.01 -14.31
CA SER A 510 48.80 -6.64 -13.77
C SER A 510 47.56 -5.73 -13.64
N ALA A 511 46.93 -5.79 -12.46
CA ALA A 511 46.47 -4.60 -11.73
C ALA A 511 46.60 -4.85 -10.20
N PRO A 512 47.17 -3.91 -9.42
CA PRO A 512 47.44 -4.12 -8.01
C PRO A 512 46.14 -4.11 -7.17
N VAL A 513 46.07 -5.02 -6.20
CA VAL A 513 45.04 -5.04 -5.16
C VAL A 513 45.31 -3.88 -4.20
N GLU A 514 44.52 -2.81 -4.28
CA GLU A 514 44.40 -1.88 -3.16
C GLU A 514 43.59 -2.52 -2.04
N VAL A 515 44.23 -2.68 -0.88
CA VAL A 515 43.58 -3.10 0.36
C VAL A 515 42.69 -1.95 0.82
N ALA A 516 41.37 -2.13 0.74
CA ALA A 516 40.41 -1.18 1.28
C ALA A 516 40.66 -0.94 2.78
N PRO A 517 40.49 0.30 3.28
CA PRO A 517 40.68 0.60 4.69
C PRO A 517 39.61 -0.14 5.52
N GLN A 518 40.05 -0.86 6.55
CA GLN A 518 39.15 -1.41 7.57
C GLN A 518 38.40 -0.26 8.25
N ALA A 519 37.09 -0.19 8.05
CA ALA A 519 36.22 0.71 8.79
C ALA A 519 36.31 0.37 10.28
N ARG A 520 36.78 1.33 11.10
CA ARG A 520 36.70 1.23 12.56
C ARG A 520 35.25 1.40 12.98
N ILE A 521 34.70 0.38 13.64
CA ILE A 521 33.37 0.42 14.25
C ILE A 521 33.44 1.39 15.44
N THR A 522 32.67 2.47 15.38
CA THR A 522 32.42 3.39 16.51
C THR A 522 31.05 3.07 17.11
N GLY A 523 31.01 2.07 17.99
CA GLY A 523 29.83 1.69 18.77
C GLY A 523 30.29 0.93 20.01
N ASP A 524 29.56 1.04 21.11
CA ASP A 524 29.88 0.32 22.35
C ASP A 524 29.67 -1.19 22.13
N THR A 525 30.75 -1.98 22.12
CA THR A 525 30.73 -3.42 21.82
C THR A 525 30.65 -4.28 23.08
N THR A 526 30.37 -3.71 24.25
CA THR A 526 30.26 -4.48 25.48
C THR A 526 29.03 -5.40 25.44
N GLY A 527 29.26 -6.71 25.47
CA GLY A 527 28.20 -7.74 25.48
C GLY A 527 27.92 -8.41 24.13
N VAL A 528 28.70 -8.11 23.09
CA VAL A 528 28.62 -8.81 21.79
C VAL A 528 29.53 -10.04 21.80
N HIS A 529 28.94 -11.22 21.66
CA HIS A 529 29.64 -12.51 21.74
C HIS A 529 29.55 -13.34 20.46
N SER A 530 28.79 -12.89 19.44
CA SER A 530 28.81 -13.44 18.09
C SER A 530 28.64 -12.39 17.00
N SER A 531 28.99 -12.74 15.76
CA SER A 531 28.77 -11.90 14.58
C SER A 531 27.29 -11.65 14.32
N ALA A 532 26.40 -12.54 14.76
CA ALA A 532 24.95 -12.33 14.73
C ALA A 532 24.56 -11.20 15.70
N GLU A 533 25.00 -11.25 16.96
CA GLU A 533 24.77 -10.19 17.94
C GLU A 533 25.43 -8.85 17.53
N LEU A 534 26.59 -8.92 16.86
CA LEU A 534 27.25 -7.75 16.30
C LEU A 534 26.40 -7.13 15.18
N LEU A 535 25.82 -7.97 14.31
CA LEU A 535 24.89 -7.52 13.28
C LEU A 535 23.64 -6.89 13.90
N GLU A 536 23.12 -7.43 15.00
CA GLU A 536 21.96 -6.86 15.72
C GLU A 536 22.29 -5.50 16.34
N ALA A 537 23.46 -5.38 16.96
CA ALA A 537 23.94 -4.12 17.53
C ALA A 537 24.14 -3.04 16.46
N ILE A 538 24.57 -3.43 15.25
CA ILE A 538 24.79 -2.52 14.12
C ILE A 538 23.48 -2.18 13.39
N THR A 539 22.57 -3.13 13.24
CA THR A 539 21.34 -2.99 12.42
C THR A 539 20.07 -2.69 13.21
N GLY A 540 20.11 -2.78 14.54
CA GLY A 540 18.97 -2.56 15.45
C GLY A 540 17.83 -3.59 15.30
N LYS A 541 18.04 -4.66 14.52
CA LYS A 541 17.06 -5.74 14.28
C LYS A 541 17.63 -7.05 14.79
N THR A 542 16.85 -7.78 15.59
CA THR A 542 17.23 -9.11 16.07
C THR A 542 17.30 -10.11 14.90
N ALA A 543 18.45 -10.75 14.73
CA ALA A 543 18.67 -11.85 13.81
C ALA A 543 17.92 -13.10 14.30
N ASP A 544 17.21 -13.76 13.39
CA ASP A 544 16.42 -14.98 13.63
C ASP A 544 17.36 -16.20 13.69
N ALA A 545 18.16 -16.27 14.75
CA ALA A 545 19.09 -17.37 14.96
C ALA A 545 19.00 -17.89 16.42
N PRO A 546 18.97 -19.22 16.61
CA PRO A 546 18.84 -19.83 17.93
C PRO A 546 20.09 -19.61 18.78
N LEU A 547 19.93 -19.70 20.10
CA LEU A 547 21.05 -19.74 21.03
C LEU A 547 21.70 -21.13 21.00
N CYS A 548 23.03 -21.16 21.07
CA CYS A 548 23.78 -22.41 21.17
C CYS A 548 23.43 -23.13 22.47
N MET A 549 22.99 -24.38 22.36
CA MET A 549 22.64 -25.20 23.54
C MET A 549 23.86 -25.56 24.41
N THR A 550 25.07 -25.42 23.88
CA THR A 550 26.33 -25.76 24.58
C THR A 550 26.91 -24.59 25.36
N CYS A 551 26.87 -23.37 24.81
CA CYS A 551 27.52 -22.20 25.44
C CYS A 551 26.63 -20.96 25.55
N GLY A 552 25.37 -21.02 25.10
CA GLY A 552 24.40 -19.95 25.22
C GLY A 552 24.61 -18.77 24.25
N ILE A 553 25.64 -18.80 23.41
CA ILE A 553 25.93 -17.75 22.43
C ILE A 553 25.01 -17.88 21.21
N LYS A 554 24.48 -16.76 20.71
CA LYS A 554 23.60 -16.73 19.54
C LYS A 554 24.32 -17.21 18.27
N MET A 555 23.76 -18.21 17.62
CA MET A 555 24.39 -18.89 16.48
C MET A 555 24.24 -18.08 15.19
N ARG A 556 25.04 -18.41 14.17
CA ARG A 556 24.99 -17.78 12.83
C ARG A 556 24.42 -18.77 11.81
N PRO A 557 23.58 -18.34 10.85
CA PRO A 557 23.16 -19.17 9.73
C PRO A 557 24.34 -19.64 8.87
N ALA A 558 24.41 -20.94 8.59
CA ALA A 558 25.40 -21.60 7.76
C ALA A 558 24.70 -22.65 6.88
N GLY A 559 24.16 -22.20 5.73
CA GLY A 559 23.33 -23.04 4.86
C GLY A 559 22.01 -23.43 5.55
N SER A 560 21.70 -24.72 5.59
CA SER A 560 20.51 -25.26 6.28
C SER A 560 20.68 -25.47 7.79
N CYS A 561 21.86 -25.15 8.33
CA CYS A 561 22.18 -25.29 9.75
C CYS A 561 22.62 -23.94 10.34
N TYR A 562 22.84 -23.95 11.64
CA TYR A 562 23.45 -22.87 12.38
C TYR A 562 24.82 -23.31 12.91
N VAL A 563 25.79 -22.40 12.93
CA VAL A 563 27.08 -22.63 13.57
C VAL A 563 27.26 -21.68 14.75
N CYS A 564 27.71 -22.20 15.88
CA CYS A 564 28.07 -21.37 17.03
C CYS A 564 29.51 -20.89 16.87
N GLU A 565 29.72 -19.59 16.81
CA GLU A 565 31.06 -19.01 16.72
C GLU A 565 31.82 -19.08 18.05
N GLY A 566 31.11 -19.23 19.18
CA GLY A 566 31.71 -19.32 20.51
C GLY A 566 32.37 -20.67 20.82
N CYS A 567 31.71 -21.78 20.47
CA CYS A 567 32.22 -23.13 20.77
C CYS A 567 32.31 -24.06 19.55
N GLY A 568 32.06 -23.55 18.34
CA GLY A 568 32.16 -24.31 17.09
C GLY A 568 31.07 -25.37 16.88
N SER A 569 30.11 -25.51 17.79
CA SER A 569 29.04 -26.50 17.65
C SER A 569 28.12 -26.12 16.50
N THR A 570 27.81 -27.06 15.61
CA THR A 570 26.80 -26.88 14.57
C THR A 570 25.45 -27.41 15.06
N SER A 571 24.34 -26.91 14.53
CA SER A 571 22.99 -27.40 14.83
C SER A 571 22.68 -28.72 14.10
N GLY A 572 23.70 -29.55 13.82
CA GLY A 572 23.55 -30.87 13.20
C GLY A 572 24.04 -31.02 11.76
N CYS A 573 24.86 -30.10 11.24
CA CYS A 573 25.58 -30.33 9.97
C CYS A 573 26.98 -30.89 10.27
N SER A 574 27.26 -32.11 9.82
CA SER A 574 28.60 -32.64 9.58
C SER A 574 28.96 -32.50 8.12
#